data_AF-A0A349BZG3-F1
#
_entry.id   AF-A0A349BZG3-F1
#
_cell.length_a   1.000
_cell.length_b   1.000
_cell.length_c   1.000
_cell.angle_alpha   90.00
_cell.angle_beta   90.00
_cell.angle_gamma   90.00
#
_symmetry.space_group_name_H-M   'P 1'
#
loop_
_entity.id
_entity.type
_entity.pdbx_description
1 polymer ?
#
loop_
_entity_poly.entity_id
_entity_poly.type
_entity_poly.pdbx_seq_one_letter_code
_entity_poly.pdbx_strand_id
1 'polypeptide(L)'
;MTFKKATPEERKAYLQDYHALIRKIRTYTNADTELLGKAWRLAEKRHDGQRRKNNVPYITHPLAVAHFLADLRLENEIIAAALLHDVLEDTPTSLAELEDLVGSDVAGLVQAVTNLDGPLQGYETMQKEDVDVLSDVHLVEAITNNPQALYVKVGDRVHNLSDMEHMPYHKVIKKIEHTEVVLIPLLQLAGAYRLIEILEEMCLHLGNSECFRIIEQGYQKLLAQNSGAVNDVQKILSDIYFADPRNTEEVSSVYADPFGSSHRAAEQPRKWKGHILHCSFTRRYIASINHDLSPGITNIFMELPASITKDKVPLYDIYFVTKEEDTENIFFDRYPDLYRAVIPADERFLARRINLTIIGSGKDSLTGIPFYLLQDSCSVRYRLFLENEQQYKDRIHGSIYRRKDERMRRPPVTDRADPTAGFDKQIHVYLADGTLEVLQAGSTVLDLAFRIHEDVGLCAKHAFLNGNDSPVPLHTRLNDGDKVRIITEADKDHPENNHFNATIRWVEYVHSRDAIRSISRYLEKHMEDAWTKIRVFGGDGVAREIQTGATVLDYAFMLSARTGLRFRAARINQSGEVGPETILSYDDKVYILTDEKENACFNWLRIVRTRHAREVLASYFEKKYQE
;
A
#
# COMPACT_ATOMS: atom_id res chain seq x y z
N MET A 1 -19.87 -3.52 10.21
CA MET A 1 -19.65 -2.20 10.83
C MET A 1 -20.42 -2.18 12.15
N THR A 2 -19.97 -1.41 13.13
CA THR A 2 -20.69 -1.25 14.41
C THR A 2 -21.23 0.18 14.51
N PHE A 3 -22.37 0.34 15.18
CA PHE A 3 -23.00 1.64 15.39
C PHE A 3 -22.89 2.09 16.84
N LYS A 4 -22.08 3.12 17.08
CA LYS A 4 -21.93 3.78 18.37
C LYS A 4 -21.44 5.22 18.15
N LYS A 5 -22.18 6.19 18.66
CA LYS A 5 -21.83 7.62 18.57
C LYS A 5 -20.42 7.90 19.07
N ALA A 6 -19.76 8.87 18.43
CA ALA A 6 -18.46 9.36 18.86
C ALA A 6 -18.58 10.06 20.22
N THR A 7 -17.60 9.85 21.11
CA THR A 7 -17.51 10.58 22.38
C THR A 7 -17.16 12.04 22.15
N PRO A 8 -17.43 12.97 23.10
CA PRO A 8 -17.03 14.37 22.97
C PRO A 8 -15.53 14.55 22.69
N GLU A 9 -14.68 13.69 23.24
CA GLU A 9 -13.23 13.69 23.03
C GLU A 9 -12.88 13.25 21.61
N GLU A 10 -13.47 12.17 21.11
CA GLU A 10 -13.31 11.72 19.72
C GLU A 10 -13.77 12.82 18.75
N ARG A 11 -14.91 13.48 19.04
CA ARG A 11 -15.43 14.61 18.25
C ARG A 11 -14.47 15.79 18.22
N LYS A 12 -13.92 16.14 19.37
CA LYS A 12 -12.92 17.20 19.47
C LYS A 12 -11.66 16.85 18.67
N ALA A 13 -11.22 15.60 18.72
CA ALA A 13 -10.01 15.14 18.02
C ALA A 13 -10.16 15.23 16.50
N TYR A 14 -11.21 14.65 15.91
CA TYR A 14 -11.38 14.71 14.46
C TYR A 14 -11.67 16.13 13.96
N LEU A 15 -12.29 16.99 14.78
CA LEU A 15 -12.52 18.39 14.41
C LEU A 15 -11.22 19.20 14.41
N GLN A 16 -10.33 18.94 15.37
CA GLN A 16 -8.99 19.51 15.38
C GLN A 16 -8.19 19.07 14.16
N ASP A 17 -8.34 17.81 13.76
CA ASP A 17 -7.71 17.23 12.58
C ASP A 17 -8.26 17.84 11.28
N TYR A 18 -9.58 18.01 11.16
CA TYR A 18 -10.19 18.76 10.06
C TYR A 18 -9.66 20.20 9.97
N HIS A 19 -9.49 20.90 11.09
CA HIS A 19 -8.87 22.22 11.06
C HIS A 19 -7.38 22.16 10.65
N ALA A 20 -6.67 21.07 10.95
CA ALA A 20 -5.32 20.84 10.46
C ALA A 20 -5.30 20.63 8.94
N LEU A 21 -6.27 19.91 8.38
CA LEU A 21 -6.47 19.77 6.94
C LEU A 21 -6.63 21.15 6.28
N ILE A 22 -7.53 21.99 6.77
CA ILE A 22 -7.74 23.34 6.22
C ILE A 22 -6.47 24.19 6.30
N ARG A 23 -5.73 24.12 7.42
CA ARG A 23 -4.43 24.81 7.53
C ARG A 23 -3.43 24.31 6.50
N LYS A 24 -3.38 23.00 6.25
CA LYS A 24 -2.50 22.37 5.24
C LYS A 24 -2.84 22.90 3.83
N ILE A 25 -4.11 22.92 3.45
CA ILE A 25 -4.57 23.38 2.13
C ILE A 25 -4.18 24.85 1.88
N ARG A 26 -4.34 25.71 2.90
CA ARG A 26 -3.95 27.13 2.84
C ARG A 26 -2.48 27.38 2.58
N THR A 27 -1.60 26.38 2.75
CA THR A 27 -0.16 26.53 2.49
C THR A 27 0.19 26.50 1.00
N TYR A 28 -0.72 26.03 0.14
CA TYR A 28 -0.44 25.85 -1.29
C TYR A 28 -1.56 26.31 -2.22
N THR A 29 -2.78 26.51 -1.72
CA THR A 29 -3.89 27.06 -2.51
C THR A 29 -4.83 27.89 -1.65
N ASN A 30 -5.70 28.67 -2.28
CA ASN A 30 -6.80 29.31 -1.57
C ASN A 30 -7.80 28.22 -1.15
N ALA A 31 -7.90 27.99 0.16
CA ALA A 31 -8.83 26.99 0.68
C ALA A 31 -10.26 27.50 0.53
N ASP A 32 -11.07 26.83 -0.30
CA ASP A 32 -12.50 27.07 -0.37
C ASP A 32 -13.15 26.49 0.90
N THR A 33 -13.12 27.29 1.96
CA THR A 33 -13.66 26.91 3.26
C THR A 33 -15.17 26.72 3.25
N GLU A 34 -15.87 27.27 2.24
CA GLU A 34 -17.29 27.04 2.10
C GLU A 34 -17.55 25.65 1.54
N LEU A 35 -16.94 25.30 0.39
CA LEU A 35 -17.06 23.98 -0.23
C LEU A 35 -16.60 22.87 0.73
N LEU A 36 -15.37 22.98 1.25
CA LEU A 36 -14.80 22.00 2.17
C LEU A 36 -15.62 21.89 3.46
N GLY A 37 -16.16 23.02 3.94
CA GLY A 37 -17.03 23.06 5.11
C GLY A 37 -18.38 22.38 4.88
N LYS A 38 -18.97 22.50 3.68
CA LYS A 38 -20.20 21.78 3.29
C LYS A 38 -19.93 20.28 3.20
N ALA A 39 -18.86 19.89 2.51
CA ALA A 39 -18.44 18.49 2.37
C ALA A 39 -18.20 17.82 3.73
N TRP A 40 -17.41 18.45 4.60
CA TRP A 40 -17.14 17.97 5.96
C TRP A 40 -18.41 17.75 6.77
N ARG A 41 -19.30 18.75 6.84
CA ARG A 41 -20.52 18.65 7.65
C ARG A 41 -21.45 17.56 7.13
N LEU A 42 -21.53 17.37 5.82
CA LEU A 42 -22.31 16.31 5.22
C LEU A 42 -21.73 14.94 5.60
N ALA A 43 -20.43 14.73 5.38
CA ALA A 43 -19.75 13.49 5.73
C ALA A 43 -19.86 13.16 7.23
N GLU A 44 -19.59 14.14 8.11
CA GLU A 44 -19.70 13.97 9.56
C GLU A 44 -21.12 13.57 9.98
N LYS A 45 -22.13 14.22 9.40
CA LYS A 45 -23.54 13.92 9.69
C LYS A 45 -23.95 12.54 9.19
N ARG A 46 -23.53 12.16 7.98
CA ARG A 46 -23.94 10.93 7.29
C ARG A 46 -23.28 9.69 7.91
N HIS A 47 -22.04 9.82 8.36
CA HIS A 47 -21.32 8.78 9.08
C HIS A 47 -21.45 8.87 10.62
N ASP A 48 -22.36 9.69 11.16
CA ASP A 48 -22.55 9.80 12.62
C ASP A 48 -22.99 8.44 13.20
N GLY A 49 -22.26 8.00 14.22
CA GLY A 49 -22.47 6.71 14.84
C GLY A 49 -21.85 5.54 14.10
N GLN A 50 -21.39 5.67 12.85
CA GLN A 50 -20.68 4.60 12.15
C GLN A 50 -19.24 4.46 12.69
N ARG A 51 -18.77 3.22 12.86
CA ARG A 51 -17.40 2.92 13.29
C ARG A 51 -16.70 1.94 12.34
N ARG A 52 -15.38 2.14 12.20
CA ARG A 52 -14.45 1.22 11.53
C ARG A 52 -14.26 -0.07 12.35
N LYS A 53 -13.60 -1.08 11.77
CA LYS A 53 -13.40 -2.40 12.40
C LYS A 53 -12.55 -2.33 13.69
N ASN A 54 -11.62 -1.39 13.77
CA ASN A 54 -10.81 -1.06 14.94
C ASN A 54 -11.55 -0.17 15.96
N ASN A 55 -12.87 0.02 15.80
CA ASN A 55 -13.75 0.76 16.69
C ASN A 55 -13.47 2.28 16.77
N VAL A 56 -12.75 2.88 15.81
CA VAL A 56 -12.67 4.36 15.69
C VAL A 56 -13.86 4.90 14.88
N PRO A 57 -14.26 6.18 15.06
CA PRO A 57 -15.32 6.81 14.27
C PRO A 57 -15.03 6.75 12.77
N TYR A 58 -16.03 6.42 11.95
CA TYR A 58 -15.82 6.22 10.51
C TYR A 58 -15.29 7.46 9.79
N ILE A 59 -15.71 8.65 10.23
CA ILE A 59 -15.30 9.93 9.65
C ILE A 59 -13.78 10.16 9.61
N THR A 60 -13.00 9.45 10.44
CA THR A 60 -11.53 9.54 10.40
C THR A 60 -10.96 8.99 9.10
N HIS A 61 -11.65 8.06 8.43
CA HIS A 61 -11.19 7.49 7.16
C HIS A 61 -11.27 8.50 6.00
N PRO A 62 -12.45 9.08 5.65
CA PRO A 62 -12.51 10.13 4.63
C PRO A 62 -11.58 11.32 4.93
N LEU A 63 -11.40 11.65 6.21
CA LEU A 63 -10.49 12.72 6.63
C LEU A 63 -9.02 12.37 6.35
N ALA A 64 -8.60 11.13 6.63
CA ALA A 64 -7.25 10.68 6.31
C ALA A 64 -7.00 10.60 4.80
N VAL A 65 -7.99 10.17 4.01
CA VAL A 65 -7.94 10.23 2.54
C VAL A 65 -7.75 11.67 2.06
N ALA A 66 -8.52 12.62 2.61
CA ALA A 66 -8.40 14.04 2.28
C ALA A 66 -7.02 14.62 2.67
N HIS A 67 -6.44 14.19 3.80
CA HIS A 67 -5.08 14.57 4.20
C HIS A 67 -4.01 14.09 3.22
N PHE A 68 -4.12 12.84 2.75
CA PHE A 68 -3.23 12.27 1.76
C PHE A 68 -3.30 13.04 0.44
N LEU A 69 -4.50 13.33 -0.06
CA LEU A 69 -4.67 14.13 -1.28
C LEU A 69 -4.18 15.57 -1.11
N ALA A 70 -4.30 16.14 0.09
CA ALA A 70 -3.74 17.44 0.40
C ALA A 70 -2.19 17.42 0.47
N ASP A 71 -1.56 16.31 0.86
CA ASP A 71 -0.09 16.15 0.79
C ASP A 71 0.42 16.09 -0.64
N LEU A 72 -0.42 15.61 -1.56
CA LEU A 72 -0.21 15.69 -3.00
C LEU A 72 -0.51 17.07 -3.60
N ARG A 73 -0.96 18.04 -2.78
CA ARG A 73 -1.31 19.42 -3.18
C ARG A 73 -2.44 19.51 -4.23
N LEU A 74 -3.43 18.62 -4.14
CA LEU A 74 -4.59 18.61 -5.04
C LEU A 74 -5.60 19.72 -4.73
N GLU A 75 -6.48 20.02 -5.70
CA GLU A 75 -7.46 21.12 -5.61
C GLU A 75 -8.58 20.85 -4.60
N ASN A 76 -9.29 21.91 -4.20
CA ASN A 76 -10.33 21.87 -3.17
C ASN A 76 -11.46 20.89 -3.53
N GLU A 77 -11.77 20.75 -4.81
CA GLU A 77 -12.83 19.90 -5.37
C GLU A 77 -12.51 18.41 -5.17
N ILE A 78 -11.26 18.01 -5.43
CA ILE A 78 -10.79 16.62 -5.23
C ILE A 78 -10.76 16.30 -3.73
N ILE A 79 -10.33 17.26 -2.90
CA ILE A 79 -10.31 17.08 -1.44
C ILE A 79 -11.74 17.00 -0.89
N ALA A 80 -12.68 17.80 -1.40
CA ALA A 80 -14.09 17.72 -1.06
C ALA A 80 -14.69 16.36 -1.46
N ALA A 81 -14.36 15.86 -2.67
CA ALA A 81 -14.77 14.53 -3.11
C ALA A 81 -14.21 13.43 -2.20
N ALA A 82 -12.96 13.55 -1.74
CA ALA A 82 -12.38 12.60 -0.78
C ALA A 82 -13.11 12.56 0.57
N LEU A 83 -13.55 13.72 1.09
CA LEU A 83 -14.37 13.75 2.31
C LEU A 83 -15.74 13.06 2.12
N LEU A 84 -16.22 12.97 0.88
CA LEU A 84 -17.56 12.51 0.52
C LEU A 84 -17.60 11.15 -0.17
N HIS A 85 -16.46 10.52 -0.45
CA HIS A 85 -16.37 9.41 -1.39
C HIS A 85 -17.27 8.22 -1.03
N ASP A 86 -17.39 7.90 0.27
CA ASP A 86 -18.25 6.82 0.76
C ASP A 86 -19.72 7.23 0.99
N VAL A 87 -20.05 8.51 0.83
CA VAL A 87 -21.38 9.03 1.23
C VAL A 87 -22.50 8.46 0.34
N LEU A 88 -22.25 8.25 -0.96
CA LEU A 88 -23.24 7.66 -1.87
C LEU A 88 -23.39 6.14 -1.67
N GLU A 89 -22.36 5.46 -1.19
CA GLU A 89 -22.35 4.00 -1.01
C GLU A 89 -22.92 3.57 0.33
N ASP A 90 -22.41 4.18 1.40
CA ASP A 90 -22.67 3.73 2.76
C ASP A 90 -23.91 4.38 3.38
N THR A 91 -24.47 5.41 2.72
CA THR A 91 -25.54 6.24 3.30
C THR A 91 -26.68 6.47 2.32
N PRO A 92 -27.92 6.77 2.77
CA PRO A 92 -29.08 6.96 1.90
C PRO A 92 -29.07 8.32 1.16
N THR A 93 -27.89 8.87 0.88
CA THR A 93 -27.74 10.15 0.20
C THR A 93 -27.94 9.95 -1.29
N SER A 94 -28.75 10.81 -1.93
CA SER A 94 -28.94 10.77 -3.38
C SER A 94 -27.93 11.65 -4.11
N LEU A 95 -27.63 11.32 -5.37
CA LEU A 95 -26.76 12.15 -6.21
C LEU A 95 -27.29 13.59 -6.34
N ALA A 96 -28.60 13.77 -6.51
CA ALA A 96 -29.23 15.09 -6.60
C ALA A 96 -29.04 15.92 -5.32
N GLU A 97 -29.14 15.28 -4.13
CA GLU A 97 -28.86 15.97 -2.86
C GLU A 97 -27.40 16.41 -2.77
N LEU A 98 -26.47 15.58 -3.28
CA LEU A 98 -25.06 15.90 -3.32
C LEU A 98 -24.77 17.07 -4.27
N GLU A 99 -25.35 17.06 -5.46
CA GLU A 99 -25.24 18.13 -6.46
C GLU A 99 -25.72 19.48 -5.92
N ASP A 100 -26.86 19.51 -5.22
CA ASP A 100 -27.41 20.73 -4.62
C ASP A 100 -26.49 21.32 -3.53
N LEU A 101 -25.75 20.48 -2.82
CA LEU A 101 -24.91 20.90 -1.70
C LEU A 101 -23.50 21.33 -2.12
N VAL A 102 -22.85 20.57 -2.98
CA VAL A 102 -21.42 20.75 -3.32
C VAL A 102 -21.16 21.07 -4.80
N GLY A 103 -22.22 21.11 -5.62
CA GLY A 103 -22.13 21.35 -7.05
C GLY A 103 -21.94 20.08 -7.87
N SER A 104 -22.27 20.18 -9.17
CA SER A 104 -22.22 19.08 -10.15
C SER A 104 -20.84 18.46 -10.29
N ASP A 105 -19.79 19.26 -10.16
CA ASP A 105 -18.43 18.81 -10.43
C ASP A 105 -17.93 17.87 -9.34
N VAL A 106 -18.13 18.24 -8.07
CA VAL A 106 -17.77 17.38 -6.93
C VAL A 106 -18.70 16.18 -6.85
N ALA A 107 -20.01 16.35 -7.08
CA ALA A 107 -20.95 15.24 -7.10
C ALA A 107 -20.64 14.22 -8.20
N GLY A 108 -20.28 14.68 -9.40
CA GLY A 108 -19.84 13.83 -10.51
C GLY A 108 -18.52 13.10 -10.22
N LEU A 109 -17.60 13.72 -9.48
CA LEU A 109 -16.39 13.05 -8.98
C LEU A 109 -16.72 11.94 -7.98
N VAL A 110 -17.56 12.23 -6.98
CA VAL A 110 -17.98 11.23 -5.98
C VAL A 110 -18.73 10.08 -6.64
N GLN A 111 -19.65 10.36 -7.57
CA GLN A 111 -20.35 9.32 -8.33
C GLN A 111 -19.39 8.46 -9.16
N ALA A 112 -18.39 9.08 -9.79
CA ALA A 112 -17.38 8.35 -10.55
C ALA A 112 -16.61 7.40 -9.63
N VAL A 113 -16.16 7.86 -8.46
CA VAL A 113 -15.49 7.01 -7.45
C VAL A 113 -16.39 5.86 -7.03
N THR A 114 -17.66 6.12 -6.73
CA THR A 114 -18.62 5.09 -6.33
C THR A 114 -18.86 4.04 -7.39
N ASN A 115 -18.86 4.43 -8.67
CA ASN A 115 -18.95 3.47 -9.76
C ASN A 115 -17.71 2.57 -9.88
N LEU A 116 -16.54 2.99 -9.35
CA LEU A 116 -15.34 2.15 -9.26
C LEU A 116 -15.42 1.12 -8.12
N ASP A 117 -16.32 1.30 -7.15
CA ASP A 117 -16.52 0.42 -5.98
C ASP A 117 -17.79 -0.42 -6.07
N GLY A 118 -18.75 -0.02 -6.91
CA GLY A 118 -20.04 -0.67 -7.04
C GLY A 118 -19.97 -2.11 -7.56
N PRO A 119 -20.81 -3.03 -7.03
CA PRO A 119 -20.95 -4.36 -7.63
C PRO A 119 -21.47 -4.23 -9.06
N LEU A 120 -20.92 -5.03 -9.96
CA LEU A 120 -21.43 -5.18 -11.32
C LEU A 120 -22.87 -5.71 -11.29
N GLN A 121 -23.85 -4.80 -11.35
CA GLN A 121 -25.27 -5.18 -11.43
C GLN A 121 -25.54 -5.94 -12.74
N GLY A 122 -26.27 -7.07 -12.64
CA GLY A 122 -26.69 -7.87 -13.79
C GLY A 122 -25.85 -9.10 -14.11
N TYR A 123 -24.77 -9.35 -13.36
CA TYR A 123 -23.82 -10.44 -13.62
C TYR A 123 -23.76 -11.50 -12.51
N GLU A 124 -24.81 -11.57 -11.66
CA GLU A 124 -24.90 -12.48 -10.50
C GLU A 124 -24.79 -13.97 -10.86
N THR A 125 -24.96 -14.32 -12.14
CA THR A 125 -24.91 -15.69 -12.67
C THR A 125 -23.59 -16.05 -13.38
N MET A 126 -22.64 -15.12 -13.50
CA MET A 126 -21.37 -15.34 -14.21
C MET A 126 -20.28 -15.91 -13.29
N GLN A 127 -19.30 -16.61 -13.89
CA GLN A 127 -18.13 -17.11 -13.16
C GLN A 127 -17.31 -15.92 -12.65
N LYS A 128 -16.66 -16.10 -11.49
CA LYS A 128 -15.98 -15.04 -10.75
C LYS A 128 -14.87 -14.38 -11.58
N GLU A 129 -14.19 -15.15 -12.42
CA GLU A 129 -13.14 -14.68 -13.32
C GLU A 129 -13.67 -13.74 -14.41
N ASP A 130 -14.89 -13.98 -14.92
CA ASP A 130 -15.51 -13.12 -15.94
C ASP A 130 -16.04 -11.81 -15.36
N VAL A 131 -16.46 -11.84 -14.09
CA VAL A 131 -16.88 -10.65 -13.31
C VAL A 131 -15.68 -9.73 -13.05
N ASP A 132 -14.50 -10.28 -12.77
CA ASP A 132 -13.28 -9.49 -12.55
C ASP A 132 -12.83 -8.76 -13.85
N VAL A 133 -12.90 -9.41 -15.02
CA VAL A 133 -12.57 -8.76 -16.32
C VAL A 133 -13.57 -7.65 -16.70
N LEU A 134 -14.86 -7.86 -16.45
CA LEU A 134 -15.90 -6.84 -16.68
C LEU A 134 -15.75 -5.65 -15.73
N SER A 135 -15.25 -5.88 -14.51
CA SER A 135 -14.95 -4.84 -13.53
C SER A 135 -13.83 -3.95 -14.06
N ASP A 136 -12.78 -4.55 -14.62
CA ASP A 136 -11.66 -3.83 -15.21
C ASP A 136 -12.09 -2.96 -16.42
N VAL A 137 -13.02 -3.44 -17.25
CA VAL A 137 -13.56 -2.67 -18.40
C VAL A 137 -14.38 -1.46 -17.93
N HIS A 138 -15.27 -1.63 -16.96
CA HIS A 138 -16.02 -0.50 -16.40
C HIS A 138 -15.12 0.48 -15.65
N LEU A 139 -14.06 -0.02 -15.02
CA LEU A 139 -13.05 0.80 -14.36
C LEU A 139 -12.32 1.68 -15.38
N VAL A 140 -11.87 1.12 -16.51
CA VAL A 140 -11.28 1.88 -17.63
C VAL A 140 -12.24 2.92 -18.20
N GLU A 141 -13.52 2.57 -18.36
CA GLU A 141 -14.54 3.49 -18.88
C GLU A 141 -14.84 4.65 -17.92
N ALA A 142 -15.01 4.35 -16.62
CA ALA A 142 -15.21 5.37 -15.59
C ALA A 142 -14.01 6.33 -15.49
N ILE A 143 -12.79 5.82 -15.64
CA ILE A 143 -11.56 6.62 -15.65
C ILE A 143 -11.43 7.49 -16.89
N THR A 144 -11.86 6.98 -18.06
CA THR A 144 -11.84 7.77 -19.30
C THR A 144 -12.76 8.98 -19.19
N ASN A 145 -13.89 8.83 -18.50
CA ASN A 145 -14.88 9.89 -18.32
C ASN A 145 -14.54 10.85 -17.17
N ASN A 146 -13.94 10.34 -16.08
CA ASN A 146 -13.53 11.15 -14.95
C ASN A 146 -12.18 10.70 -14.36
N PRO A 147 -11.07 11.09 -15.00
CA PRO A 147 -9.74 10.61 -14.63
C PRO A 147 -9.29 11.06 -13.23
N GLN A 148 -9.84 12.18 -12.73
CA GLN A 148 -9.54 12.69 -11.40
C GLN A 148 -10.10 11.81 -10.27
N ALA A 149 -11.10 10.95 -10.55
CA ALA A 149 -11.61 9.98 -9.59
C ALA A 149 -10.52 8.98 -9.14
N LEU A 150 -9.48 8.75 -9.95
CA LEU A 150 -8.34 7.91 -9.58
C LEU A 150 -7.60 8.44 -8.35
N TYR A 151 -7.49 9.76 -8.16
CA TYR A 151 -6.83 10.30 -6.96
C TYR A 151 -7.56 9.85 -5.70
N VAL A 152 -8.88 10.03 -5.67
CA VAL A 152 -9.70 9.65 -4.53
C VAL A 152 -9.65 8.14 -4.31
N LYS A 153 -9.71 7.34 -5.38
CA LYS A 153 -9.59 5.88 -5.32
C LYS A 153 -8.23 5.42 -4.77
N VAL A 154 -7.15 6.05 -5.21
CA VAL A 154 -5.81 5.77 -4.66
C VAL A 154 -5.73 6.18 -3.21
N GLY A 155 -6.28 7.35 -2.84
CA GLY A 155 -6.31 7.80 -1.45
C GLY A 155 -7.07 6.83 -0.55
N ASP A 156 -8.24 6.35 -0.98
CA ASP A 156 -8.96 5.27 -0.30
C ASP A 156 -8.08 4.01 -0.19
N ARG A 157 -7.47 3.58 -1.29
CA ARG A 157 -6.61 2.40 -1.30
C ARG A 157 -5.43 2.53 -0.35
N VAL A 158 -4.74 3.67 -0.33
CA VAL A 158 -3.62 3.97 0.57
C VAL A 158 -4.09 3.88 2.02
N HIS A 159 -5.21 4.51 2.38
CA HIS A 159 -5.72 4.41 3.74
C HIS A 159 -6.11 2.96 4.10
N ASN A 160 -6.73 2.24 3.17
CA ASN A 160 -7.11 0.84 3.36
C ASN A 160 -5.91 -0.10 3.48
N LEU A 161 -4.81 0.14 2.76
CA LEU A 161 -3.54 -0.57 2.88
C LEU A 161 -2.81 -0.23 4.19
N SER A 162 -3.03 0.98 4.72
CA SER A 162 -2.44 1.43 5.99
C SER A 162 -3.12 0.82 7.22
N ASP A 163 -4.41 0.46 7.11
CA ASP A 163 -5.23 -0.10 8.20
C ASP A 163 -5.47 -1.61 8.01
N MET A 164 -4.38 -2.37 7.81
CA MET A 164 -4.40 -3.82 7.54
C MET A 164 -3.97 -4.71 8.70
N GLU A 165 -3.48 -4.16 9.80
CA GLU A 165 -2.86 -4.91 10.92
C GLU A 165 -3.76 -6.00 11.51
N HIS A 166 -5.09 -5.85 11.39
CA HIS A 166 -6.09 -6.78 11.94
C HIS A 166 -6.80 -7.62 10.85
N MET A 167 -6.36 -7.54 9.59
CA MET A 167 -6.98 -8.23 8.47
C MET A 167 -6.35 -9.62 8.25
N PRO A 168 -7.16 -10.67 7.97
CA PRO A 168 -6.61 -11.96 7.56
C PRO A 168 -5.70 -11.84 6.33
N TYR A 169 -4.55 -12.51 6.34
CA TYR A 169 -3.53 -12.42 5.30
C TYR A 169 -4.07 -12.61 3.87
N HIS A 170 -4.95 -13.56 3.63
CA HIS A 170 -5.53 -13.79 2.29
C HIS A 170 -6.31 -12.57 1.76
N LYS A 171 -6.94 -11.77 2.64
CA LYS A 171 -7.63 -10.53 2.23
C LYS A 171 -6.64 -9.40 1.96
N VAL A 172 -5.49 -9.41 2.66
CA VAL A 172 -4.37 -8.50 2.40
C VAL A 172 -3.80 -8.81 1.02
N ILE A 173 -3.45 -10.07 0.74
CA ILE A 173 -2.93 -10.49 -0.57
C ILE A 173 -3.91 -10.16 -1.70
N LYS A 174 -5.19 -10.50 -1.56
CA LYS A 174 -6.18 -10.14 -2.58
C LYS A 174 -6.24 -8.62 -2.85
N LYS A 175 -6.07 -7.79 -1.81
CA LYS A 175 -6.01 -6.33 -1.97
C LYS A 175 -4.71 -5.87 -2.63
N ILE A 176 -3.57 -6.51 -2.36
CA ILE A 176 -2.30 -6.26 -3.03
C ILE A 176 -2.40 -6.64 -4.51
N GLU A 177 -2.85 -7.86 -4.83
CA GLU A 177 -3.01 -8.35 -6.20
C GLU A 177 -3.92 -7.43 -7.02
N HIS A 178 -5.08 -7.05 -6.47
CA HIS A 178 -5.94 -6.07 -7.13
C HIS A 178 -5.25 -4.71 -7.31
N THR A 179 -4.37 -4.30 -6.39
CA THR A 179 -3.62 -3.03 -6.54
C THR A 179 -2.58 -3.14 -7.66
N GLU A 180 -1.83 -4.24 -7.71
CA GLU A 180 -0.79 -4.52 -8.70
C GLU A 180 -1.33 -4.75 -10.12
N VAL A 181 -2.42 -5.51 -10.24
CA VAL A 181 -2.96 -5.95 -11.55
C VAL A 181 -3.94 -4.94 -12.13
N VAL A 182 -4.67 -4.22 -11.30
CA VAL A 182 -5.75 -3.35 -11.76
C VAL A 182 -5.37 -1.88 -11.58
N LEU A 183 -5.10 -1.45 -10.34
CA LEU A 183 -4.93 -0.01 -10.05
C LEU A 183 -3.62 0.56 -10.62
N ILE A 184 -2.50 -0.16 -10.51
CA ILE A 184 -1.20 0.31 -11.02
C ILE A 184 -1.21 0.48 -12.55
N PRO A 185 -1.67 -0.47 -13.37
CA PRO A 185 -1.74 -0.28 -14.82
C PRO A 185 -2.63 0.90 -15.24
N LEU A 186 -3.71 1.16 -14.53
CA LEU A 186 -4.56 2.33 -14.78
C LEU A 186 -3.82 3.64 -14.48
N LEU A 187 -3.05 3.68 -13.41
CA LEU A 187 -2.21 4.82 -13.08
C LEU A 187 -1.09 5.02 -14.11
N GLN A 188 -0.57 3.94 -14.70
CA GLN A 188 0.40 4.01 -15.80
C GLN A 188 -0.25 4.64 -17.04
N LEU A 189 -1.46 4.22 -17.41
CA LEU A 189 -2.23 4.83 -18.50
C LEU A 189 -2.53 6.31 -18.24
N ALA A 190 -2.79 6.67 -16.99
CA ALA A 190 -3.00 8.03 -16.52
C ALA A 190 -1.71 8.89 -16.43
N GLY A 191 -0.53 8.25 -16.51
CA GLY A 191 0.75 8.90 -16.25
C GLY A 191 0.94 9.36 -14.79
N ALA A 192 0.17 8.80 -13.84
CA ALA A 192 0.19 9.19 -12.43
C ALA A 192 1.29 8.45 -11.65
N TYR A 193 2.53 8.60 -12.10
CA TYR A 193 3.67 7.79 -11.66
C TYR A 193 4.01 7.92 -10.18
N ARG A 194 3.82 9.11 -9.58
CA ARG A 194 4.00 9.29 -8.14
C ARG A 194 3.05 8.42 -7.31
N LEU A 195 1.82 8.21 -7.79
CA LEU A 195 0.85 7.34 -7.12
C LEU A 195 1.24 5.86 -7.25
N ILE A 196 1.85 5.48 -8.37
CA ILE A 196 2.39 4.13 -8.58
C ILE A 196 3.47 3.84 -7.55
N GLU A 197 4.47 4.72 -7.43
CA GLU A 197 5.56 4.53 -6.47
C GLU A 197 5.06 4.37 -5.03
N ILE A 198 4.05 5.16 -4.63
CA ILE A 198 3.41 5.05 -3.31
C ILE A 198 2.74 3.68 -3.13
N LEU A 199 1.92 3.27 -4.09
CA LEU A 199 1.20 1.99 -3.99
C LEU A 199 2.14 0.79 -4.03
N GLU A 200 3.17 0.82 -4.87
CA GLU A 200 4.19 -0.23 -4.97
C GLU A 200 5.02 -0.33 -3.67
N GLU A 201 5.40 0.78 -3.06
CA GLU A 201 6.07 0.79 -1.74
C GLU A 201 5.20 0.08 -0.70
N MET A 202 3.90 0.39 -0.68
CA MET A 202 2.94 -0.24 0.24
C MET A 202 2.71 -1.72 -0.07
N CYS A 203 2.60 -2.09 -1.34
CA CYS A 203 2.44 -3.48 -1.76
C CYS A 203 3.69 -4.31 -1.41
N LEU A 204 4.88 -3.74 -1.60
CA LEU A 204 6.14 -4.38 -1.24
C LEU A 204 6.25 -4.58 0.28
N HIS A 205 5.87 -3.55 1.06
CA HIS A 205 5.79 -3.64 2.51
C HIS A 205 4.81 -4.71 2.99
N LEU A 206 3.60 -4.77 2.43
CA LEU A 206 2.57 -5.71 2.89
C LEU A 206 2.79 -7.13 2.39
N GLY A 207 3.40 -7.29 1.20
CA GLY A 207 3.69 -8.60 0.62
C GLY A 207 4.74 -9.39 1.40
N ASN A 208 5.76 -8.68 1.92
CA ASN A 208 6.83 -9.28 2.73
C ASN A 208 7.36 -8.30 3.80
N SER A 209 6.54 -8.07 4.84
CA SER A 209 6.79 -7.03 5.84
C SER A 209 8.10 -7.18 6.60
N GLU A 210 8.52 -8.41 6.94
CA GLU A 210 9.78 -8.61 7.66
C GLU A 210 11.00 -8.30 6.80
N CYS A 211 11.01 -8.72 5.53
CA CYS A 211 12.13 -8.44 4.66
C CYS A 211 12.17 -6.96 4.24
N PHE A 212 11.00 -6.36 3.98
CA PHE A 212 10.92 -4.93 3.69
C PHE A 212 11.39 -4.07 4.87
N ARG A 213 11.07 -4.45 6.11
CA ARG A 213 11.54 -3.76 7.32
C ARG A 213 13.06 -3.65 7.38
N ILE A 214 13.79 -4.67 6.92
CA ILE A 214 15.27 -4.64 6.88
C ILE A 214 15.76 -3.61 5.84
N ILE A 215 15.16 -3.60 4.64
CA ILE A 215 15.48 -2.64 3.58
C ILE A 215 15.19 -1.21 4.08
N GLU A 216 14.01 -1.00 4.66
CA GLU A 216 13.56 0.30 5.18
C GLU A 216 14.48 0.80 6.29
N GLN A 217 14.86 -0.04 7.26
CA GLN A 217 15.78 0.34 8.32
C GLN A 217 17.15 0.76 7.78
N GLY A 218 17.68 0.01 6.80
CA GLY A 218 18.93 0.36 6.11
C GLY A 218 18.82 1.71 5.39
N TYR A 219 17.73 1.91 4.64
CA TYR A 219 17.47 3.13 3.90
C TYR A 219 17.30 4.36 4.81
N GLN A 220 16.50 4.25 5.88
CA GLN A 220 16.30 5.33 6.84
C GLN A 220 17.60 5.70 7.57
N LYS A 221 18.43 4.72 7.93
CA LYS A 221 19.75 4.96 8.49
C LYS A 221 20.63 5.76 7.51
N LEU A 222 20.60 5.40 6.23
CA LEU A 222 21.33 6.11 5.19
C LEU A 222 20.83 7.56 5.03
N LEU A 223 19.52 7.78 5.00
CA LEU A 223 18.94 9.13 4.96
C LEU A 223 19.35 9.97 6.16
N ALA A 224 19.28 9.41 7.38
CA ALA A 224 19.63 10.10 8.60
C ALA A 224 21.11 10.52 8.63
N GLN A 225 22.01 9.61 8.24
CA GLN A 225 23.46 9.87 8.20
C GLN A 225 23.85 10.99 7.22
N ASN A 226 23.10 11.16 6.14
CA ASN A 226 23.40 12.14 5.09
C ASN A 226 22.53 13.41 5.16
N SER A 227 21.61 13.50 6.12
CA SER A 227 20.65 14.61 6.25
C SER A 227 21.30 15.99 6.35
N GLY A 228 22.44 16.12 7.04
CA GLY A 228 23.17 17.38 7.14
C GLY A 228 23.65 17.91 5.79
N ALA A 229 24.32 17.06 5.01
CA ALA A 229 24.83 17.41 3.69
C ALA A 229 23.69 17.78 2.72
N VAL A 230 22.62 16.99 2.73
CA VAL A 230 21.42 17.25 1.91
C VAL A 230 20.76 18.58 2.28
N ASN A 231 20.62 18.87 3.58
CA ASN A 231 20.06 20.14 4.04
C ASN A 231 20.91 21.34 3.60
N ASP A 232 22.23 21.19 3.60
CA ASP A 232 23.11 22.25 3.11
C ASP A 232 22.99 22.45 1.60
N VAL A 233 22.96 21.37 0.80
CA VAL A 233 22.71 21.46 -0.64
C VAL A 233 21.37 22.15 -0.92
N GLN A 234 20.31 21.74 -0.23
CA GLN A 234 18.99 22.35 -0.35
C GLN A 234 19.01 23.84 0.00
N LYS A 235 19.68 24.21 1.09
CA LYS A 235 19.81 25.61 1.50
C LYS A 235 20.62 26.44 0.51
N ILE A 236 21.74 25.91 0.01
CA ILE A 236 22.57 26.63 -0.96
C ILE A 236 21.81 26.84 -2.27
N LEU A 237 21.15 25.80 -2.81
CA LEU A 237 20.34 25.95 -4.01
C LEU A 237 19.18 26.94 -3.79
N SER A 238 18.56 26.91 -2.61
CA SER A 238 17.54 27.89 -2.24
C SER A 238 18.10 29.32 -2.16
N ASP A 239 19.28 29.49 -1.59
CA ASP A 239 19.95 30.78 -1.45
C ASP A 239 20.38 31.32 -2.83
N ILE A 240 20.78 30.45 -3.76
CA ILE A 240 21.19 30.83 -5.12
C ILE A 240 20.00 31.40 -5.89
N TYR A 241 18.87 30.70 -5.88
CA TYR A 241 17.73 31.00 -6.74
C TYR A 241 16.65 31.87 -6.10
N PHE A 242 16.52 31.89 -4.78
CA PHE A 242 15.37 32.52 -4.11
C PHE A 242 15.71 33.49 -2.96
N ALA A 243 16.97 33.64 -2.54
CA ALA A 243 17.32 34.58 -1.47
C ALA A 243 17.54 36.03 -1.94
N ASP A 244 17.89 36.25 -3.22
CA ASP A 244 17.95 37.59 -3.82
C ASP A 244 16.73 37.77 -4.76
N PRO A 245 15.81 38.72 -4.48
CA PRO A 245 14.69 39.04 -5.37
C PRO A 245 15.10 39.51 -6.78
N ARG A 246 16.39 39.79 -7.03
CA ARG A 246 16.94 40.09 -8.36
C ARG A 246 17.38 38.84 -9.13
N ASN A 247 17.53 37.70 -8.45
CA ASN A 247 17.89 36.40 -9.06
C ASN A 247 16.66 35.59 -9.50
N THR A 248 15.45 36.04 -9.15
CA THR A 248 14.19 35.37 -9.51
C THR A 248 13.78 35.56 -10.97
N GLU A 249 14.53 36.32 -11.79
CA GLU A 249 14.04 36.76 -13.10
C GLU A 249 14.89 36.44 -14.34
N GLU A 250 16.13 35.90 -14.29
CA GLU A 250 16.77 35.35 -15.51
C GLU A 250 18.07 34.61 -15.16
N VAL A 251 18.12 33.28 -15.29
CA VAL A 251 19.38 32.52 -15.28
C VAL A 251 19.92 32.55 -16.71
N SER A 252 20.99 33.30 -16.92
CA SER A 252 21.58 33.47 -18.25
C SER A 252 23.00 32.93 -18.29
N SER A 253 23.26 31.92 -19.12
CA SER A 253 24.58 31.29 -19.21
C SER A 253 24.85 30.77 -20.62
N VAL A 254 26.13 30.85 -20.99
CA VAL A 254 26.69 30.47 -22.29
C VAL A 254 27.13 29.01 -22.22
N TYR A 255 26.60 28.16 -23.10
CA TYR A 255 27.03 26.75 -23.22
C TYR A 255 27.66 26.48 -24.60
N ALA A 256 28.52 25.46 -24.65
CA ALA A 256 29.18 25.01 -25.87
C ALA A 256 28.38 23.86 -26.51
N ASP A 257 28.31 23.81 -27.85
CA ASP A 257 27.80 22.64 -28.59
C ASP A 257 28.85 21.52 -28.51
N PRO A 258 28.57 20.38 -27.85
CA PRO A 258 29.54 19.30 -27.70
C PRO A 258 29.67 18.44 -28.96
N PHE A 259 28.78 18.58 -29.95
CA PHE A 259 28.75 17.70 -31.13
C PHE A 259 29.37 18.30 -32.39
N GLY A 260 29.86 19.55 -32.35
CA GLY A 260 30.61 20.17 -33.45
C GLY A 260 29.94 19.93 -34.80
N SER A 261 28.64 20.21 -34.87
CA SER A 261 27.84 19.87 -36.05
C SER A 261 28.43 20.56 -37.29
N SER A 262 28.73 19.74 -38.31
CA SER A 262 29.53 20.06 -39.50
C SER A 262 28.77 20.93 -40.52
N HIS A 263 28.14 21.99 -40.05
CA HIS A 263 27.57 23.04 -40.88
C HIS A 263 28.20 24.39 -40.51
N ARG A 264 29.23 24.71 -41.30
CA ARG A 264 29.74 26.05 -41.63
C ARG A 264 29.65 27.14 -40.53
N ALA A 265 30.84 27.50 -40.06
CA ALA A 265 31.24 28.85 -39.66
C ALA A 265 30.48 29.51 -38.49
N ALA A 266 31.17 29.57 -37.34
CA ALA A 266 31.02 30.61 -36.33
C ALA A 266 29.58 30.89 -35.86
N GLU A 267 28.90 29.89 -35.28
CA GLU A 267 27.72 30.18 -34.47
C GLU A 267 28.14 30.49 -33.03
N GLN A 268 27.66 31.63 -32.54
CA GLN A 268 27.92 32.13 -31.19
C GLN A 268 27.52 31.09 -30.13
N PRO A 269 28.18 31.07 -28.96
CA PRO A 269 27.71 30.29 -27.83
C PRO A 269 26.22 30.51 -27.61
N ARG A 270 25.43 29.43 -27.60
CA ARG A 270 24.01 29.54 -27.32
C ARG A 270 23.86 29.91 -25.84
N LYS A 271 23.12 30.99 -25.59
CA LYS A 271 22.83 31.44 -24.24
C LYS A 271 21.50 30.81 -23.83
N TRP A 272 21.50 29.93 -22.84
CA TRP A 272 20.23 29.59 -22.18
C TRP A 272 19.85 30.77 -21.31
N LYS A 273 18.63 31.27 -21.50
CA LYS A 273 17.98 32.29 -20.70
C LYS A 273 16.73 31.64 -20.19
N GLY A 274 16.75 31.18 -18.94
CA GLY A 274 15.59 30.55 -18.35
C GLY A 274 15.41 30.92 -16.89
N HIS A 275 14.18 30.78 -16.42
CA HIS A 275 13.78 31.22 -15.10
C HIS A 275 13.54 29.98 -14.25
N ILE A 276 14.26 29.82 -13.13
CA ILE A 276 13.93 28.78 -12.17
C ILE A 276 12.87 29.34 -11.23
N LEU A 277 11.63 28.97 -11.48
CA LEU A 277 10.46 29.41 -10.72
C LEU A 277 10.36 28.70 -9.37
N HIS A 278 10.73 27.42 -9.35
CA HIS A 278 10.62 26.58 -8.17
C HIS A 278 11.72 25.52 -8.13
N CYS A 279 12.21 25.23 -6.93
CA CYS A 279 13.11 24.12 -6.66
C CYS A 279 12.47 23.18 -5.64
N SER A 280 12.25 21.93 -6.02
CA SER A 280 11.71 20.90 -5.13
C SER A 280 12.75 19.82 -4.83
N PHE A 281 12.76 19.33 -3.60
CA PHE A 281 13.60 18.21 -3.16
C PHE A 281 12.70 17.12 -2.60
N THR A 282 12.79 15.93 -3.19
CA THR A 282 11.94 14.79 -2.81
C THR A 282 12.81 13.58 -2.50
N ARG A 283 12.53 12.90 -1.38
CA ARG A 283 13.13 11.59 -1.07
C ARG A 283 12.57 10.56 -2.03
N ARG A 284 13.42 9.68 -2.55
CA ARG A 284 12.93 8.60 -3.41
C ARG A 284 12.27 7.50 -2.59
N TYR A 285 11.26 6.86 -3.18
CA TYR A 285 10.67 5.63 -2.67
C TYR A 285 11.63 4.45 -2.90
N ILE A 286 11.65 3.47 -2.00
CA ILE A 286 12.40 2.22 -2.19
C ILE A 286 11.90 1.50 -3.44
N ALA A 287 10.60 1.54 -3.72
CA ALA A 287 10.02 1.01 -4.96
C ALA A 287 10.63 1.67 -6.21
N SER A 288 10.78 2.99 -6.22
CA SER A 288 11.45 3.75 -7.29
C SER A 288 12.91 3.33 -7.48
N ILE A 289 13.65 3.18 -6.38
CA ILE A 289 15.04 2.72 -6.41
C ILE A 289 15.13 1.29 -6.93
N ASN A 290 14.17 0.44 -6.56
CA ASN A 290 14.09 -0.92 -7.04
C ASN A 290 13.89 -0.97 -8.55
N HIS A 291 13.04 -0.13 -9.15
CA HIS A 291 12.87 -0.08 -10.61
C HIS A 291 14.20 0.19 -11.35
N ASP A 292 14.99 1.14 -10.86
CA ASP A 292 16.29 1.47 -11.45
C ASP A 292 17.31 0.32 -11.33
N LEU A 293 17.21 -0.49 -10.28
CA LEU A 293 18.13 -1.59 -10.02
C LEU A 293 17.63 -2.95 -10.53
N SER A 294 16.34 -3.07 -10.84
CA SER A 294 15.67 -4.31 -11.27
C SER A 294 16.36 -5.03 -12.43
N PRO A 295 16.96 -4.36 -13.43
CA PRO A 295 17.70 -5.06 -14.48
C PRO A 295 18.90 -5.89 -13.99
N GLY A 296 19.38 -5.65 -12.77
CA GLY A 296 20.50 -6.37 -12.15
C GLY A 296 20.18 -6.99 -10.79
N ILE A 297 18.94 -6.91 -10.32
CA ILE A 297 18.48 -7.50 -9.05
C ILE A 297 17.54 -8.64 -9.37
N THR A 298 17.95 -9.86 -9.01
CA THR A 298 17.10 -11.04 -9.15
C THR A 298 16.22 -11.16 -7.92
N ASN A 299 16.84 -11.05 -6.73
CA ASN A 299 16.15 -11.07 -5.46
C ASN A 299 16.18 -9.71 -4.76
N ILE A 300 15.03 -9.02 -4.75
CA ILE A 300 14.88 -7.72 -4.10
C ILE A 300 15.23 -7.76 -2.60
N PHE A 301 14.86 -8.81 -1.88
CA PHE A 301 15.05 -8.87 -0.42
C PHE A 301 16.47 -9.22 0.01
N MET A 302 17.27 -9.82 -0.89
CA MET A 302 18.68 -10.12 -0.63
C MET A 302 19.63 -9.08 -1.19
N GLU A 303 19.38 -8.66 -2.42
CA GLU A 303 20.33 -7.88 -3.19
C GLU A 303 20.06 -6.38 -3.05
N LEU A 304 18.80 -5.96 -2.87
CA LEU A 304 18.46 -4.56 -2.69
C LEU A 304 19.08 -3.95 -1.42
N PRO A 305 19.03 -4.57 -0.22
CA PRO A 305 19.69 -4.02 0.96
C PRO A 305 21.19 -3.72 0.75
N ALA A 306 21.89 -4.60 0.04
CA ALA A 306 23.31 -4.43 -0.26
C ALA A 306 23.58 -3.45 -1.42
N SER A 307 22.56 -3.15 -2.22
CA SER A 307 22.64 -2.26 -3.37
C SER A 307 22.26 -0.81 -3.05
N ILE A 308 21.44 -0.58 -2.02
CA ILE A 308 21.10 0.76 -1.52
C ILE A 308 22.28 1.33 -0.73
N THR A 309 23.24 1.90 -1.44
CA THR A 309 24.35 2.66 -0.87
C THR A 309 24.42 4.05 -1.50
N LYS A 310 24.89 5.06 -0.75
CA LYS A 310 24.92 6.47 -1.22
C LYS A 310 25.73 6.66 -2.52
N ASP A 311 26.72 5.81 -2.73
CA ASP A 311 27.61 5.77 -3.89
C ASP A 311 27.08 4.94 -5.06
N LYS A 312 25.95 4.24 -4.91
CA LYS A 312 25.33 3.47 -6.00
C LYS A 312 24.01 4.07 -6.44
N VAL A 313 23.17 4.44 -5.48
CA VAL A 313 21.81 4.90 -5.77
C VAL A 313 21.63 6.40 -5.47
N PRO A 314 20.96 7.16 -6.36
CA PRO A 314 20.45 8.47 -6.00
C PRO A 314 19.41 8.33 -4.89
N LEU A 315 19.55 9.10 -3.81
CA LEU A 315 18.62 9.05 -2.66
C LEU A 315 17.51 10.09 -2.76
N TYR A 316 17.74 11.14 -3.55
CA TYR A 316 16.86 12.28 -3.67
C TYR A 316 16.70 12.72 -5.12
N ASP A 317 15.52 13.22 -5.42
CA ASP A 317 15.22 13.93 -6.66
C ASP A 317 15.19 15.43 -6.41
N ILE A 318 15.85 16.17 -7.28
CA ILE A 318 15.85 17.63 -7.35
C ILE A 318 15.08 18.00 -8.61
N TYR A 319 14.11 18.90 -8.47
CA TYR A 319 13.32 19.40 -9.58
C TYR A 319 13.51 20.90 -9.69
N PHE A 320 14.08 21.35 -10.80
CA PHE A 320 14.04 22.75 -11.20
C PHE A 320 12.89 22.95 -12.17
N VAL A 321 11.94 23.77 -11.75
CA VAL A 321 10.74 24.11 -12.52
C VAL A 321 10.95 25.46 -13.18
N THR A 322 10.66 25.52 -14.46
CA THR A 322 10.87 26.67 -15.34
C THR A 322 9.58 27.10 -16.03
N LYS A 323 9.61 28.24 -16.74
CA LYS A 323 8.50 28.62 -17.62
C LYS A 323 8.46 27.71 -18.86
N GLU A 324 7.28 27.55 -19.46
CA GLU A 324 7.10 26.74 -20.67
C GLU A 324 7.99 27.22 -21.82
N GLU A 325 8.04 28.52 -22.07
CA GLU A 325 8.87 29.17 -23.10
C GLU A 325 10.38 28.88 -22.96
N ASP A 326 10.85 28.62 -21.73
CA ASP A 326 12.26 28.38 -21.44
C ASP A 326 12.70 26.94 -21.76
N THR A 327 11.76 25.99 -21.87
CA THR A 327 12.04 24.54 -22.06
C THR A 327 11.72 24.01 -23.44
N GLU A 328 10.86 24.66 -24.23
CA GLU A 328 10.53 24.23 -25.60
C GLU A 328 11.75 24.13 -26.53
N ASN A 329 12.85 24.82 -26.19
CA ASN A 329 14.09 24.85 -26.96
C ASN A 329 15.20 23.92 -26.42
N ILE A 330 14.91 23.10 -25.40
CA ILE A 330 15.92 22.29 -24.72
C ILE A 330 15.73 20.80 -25.04
N PHE A 331 16.64 20.25 -25.84
CA PHE A 331 16.81 18.80 -25.99
C PHE A 331 17.94 18.34 -25.06
N PHE A 332 17.59 17.86 -23.87
CA PHE A 332 18.55 17.49 -22.82
C PHE A 332 19.57 16.43 -23.24
N ASP A 333 19.17 15.50 -24.09
CA ASP A 333 20.05 14.50 -24.71
C ASP A 333 21.10 15.11 -25.66
N ARG A 334 20.89 16.36 -26.09
CA ARG A 334 21.77 17.09 -27.01
C ARG A 334 22.63 18.17 -26.34
N TYR A 335 22.36 18.57 -25.10
CA TYR A 335 23.07 19.68 -24.44
C TYR A 335 23.58 19.33 -23.03
N PRO A 336 24.56 18.41 -22.93
CA PRO A 336 25.11 17.97 -21.66
C PRO A 336 25.81 19.05 -20.85
N ASP A 337 26.11 20.25 -21.38
CA ASP A 337 26.70 21.37 -20.63
C ASP A 337 25.67 22.36 -20.05
N LEU A 338 24.38 22.21 -20.36
CA LEU A 338 23.32 23.09 -19.88
C LEU A 338 23.27 23.15 -18.35
N TYR A 339 23.63 22.08 -17.66
CA TYR A 339 23.64 22.07 -16.20
C TYR A 339 24.59 23.11 -15.60
N ARG A 340 25.68 23.53 -16.27
CA ARG A 340 26.58 24.56 -15.73
C ARG A 340 25.90 25.93 -15.67
N ALA A 341 24.85 26.12 -16.47
CA ALA A 341 23.94 27.25 -16.35
C ALA A 341 23.07 27.16 -15.10
N VAL A 342 22.65 25.94 -14.77
CA VAL A 342 21.62 25.62 -13.76
C VAL A 342 22.23 25.22 -12.40
N ILE A 343 23.53 24.98 -12.33
CA ILE A 343 24.30 24.82 -11.09
C ILE A 343 25.54 25.71 -11.28
N PRO A 344 25.45 27.01 -10.96
CA PRO A 344 26.57 27.92 -11.12
C PRO A 344 27.72 27.50 -10.20
N ALA A 345 28.96 27.75 -10.65
CA ALA A 345 30.14 27.69 -9.79
C ALA A 345 30.06 28.83 -8.76
N ASP A 346 29.37 28.59 -7.65
CA ASP A 346 29.06 29.60 -6.64
C ASP A 346 30.01 29.48 -5.44
N GLU A 347 30.56 30.60 -4.97
CA GLU A 347 31.45 30.64 -3.81
C GLU A 347 30.79 30.12 -2.53
N ARG A 348 29.45 30.11 -2.44
CA ARG A 348 28.70 29.54 -1.30
C ARG A 348 28.89 28.03 -1.17
N PHE A 349 29.03 27.33 -2.29
CA PHE A 349 29.40 25.91 -2.31
C PHE A 349 30.81 25.73 -1.71
N LEU A 350 31.77 26.53 -2.17
CA LEU A 350 33.14 26.53 -1.64
C LEU A 350 33.22 26.92 -0.15
N ALA A 351 32.44 27.92 0.29
CA ALA A 351 32.40 28.41 1.66
C ALA A 351 31.85 27.37 2.65
N ARG A 352 30.90 26.52 2.22
CA ARG A 352 30.43 25.37 3.01
C ARG A 352 31.23 24.09 2.77
N ARG A 353 32.28 24.14 1.95
CA ARG A 353 33.07 22.98 1.51
C ARG A 353 32.22 21.87 0.85
N ILE A 354 31.13 22.27 0.20
CA ILE A 354 30.24 21.37 -0.53
C ILE A 354 30.53 21.56 -2.00
N ASN A 355 30.82 20.47 -2.71
CA ASN A 355 30.95 20.49 -4.15
C ASN A 355 29.86 19.60 -4.74
N LEU A 356 29.00 20.17 -5.58
CA LEU A 356 27.95 19.42 -6.28
C LEU A 356 28.41 19.19 -7.72
N THR A 357 28.76 17.95 -8.02
CA THR A 357 29.37 17.55 -9.29
C THR A 357 28.42 16.70 -10.11
N ILE A 358 28.50 16.79 -11.43
CA ILE A 358 27.77 15.88 -12.31
C ILE A 358 28.65 14.69 -12.59
N ILE A 359 28.09 13.50 -12.38
CA ILE A 359 28.77 12.23 -12.62
C ILE A 359 28.15 11.44 -13.77
N GLY A 360 27.03 11.90 -14.33
CA GLY A 360 26.40 11.30 -15.50
C GLY A 360 25.01 11.85 -15.81
N SER A 361 24.28 11.14 -16.66
CA SER A 361 22.87 11.37 -16.98
C SER A 361 22.16 10.03 -17.18
N GLY A 362 20.84 10.00 -17.00
CA GLY A 362 20.03 8.80 -17.18
C GLY A 362 18.62 9.13 -17.65
N LYS A 363 17.79 8.10 -17.80
CA LYS A 363 16.35 8.21 -17.97
C LYS A 363 15.68 7.49 -16.82
N ASP A 364 14.66 8.11 -16.25
CA ASP A 364 13.87 7.49 -15.21
C ASP A 364 13.17 6.23 -15.75
N SER A 365 13.28 5.12 -15.02
CA SER A 365 12.86 3.81 -15.51
C SER A 365 11.34 3.71 -15.74
N LEU A 366 10.56 4.51 -15.01
CA LEU A 366 9.11 4.47 -15.03
C LEU A 366 8.51 5.49 -16.02
N THR A 367 9.09 6.69 -16.07
CA THR A 367 8.57 7.82 -16.87
C THR A 367 9.34 8.05 -18.17
N GLY A 368 10.56 7.51 -18.30
CA GLY A 368 11.47 7.76 -19.41
C GLY A 368 12.07 9.17 -19.44
N ILE A 369 11.75 10.02 -18.45
CA ILE A 369 12.19 11.41 -18.39
C ILE A 369 13.69 11.47 -18.14
N PRO A 370 14.46 12.26 -18.92
CA PRO A 370 15.89 12.40 -18.71
C PRO A 370 16.21 13.18 -17.43
N PHE A 371 17.27 12.75 -16.74
CA PHE A 371 17.79 13.44 -15.56
C PHE A 371 19.32 13.52 -15.60
N TYR A 372 19.87 14.50 -14.89
CA TYR A 372 21.30 14.58 -14.59
C TYR A 372 21.60 13.88 -13.26
N LEU A 373 22.66 13.07 -13.23
CA LEU A 373 23.12 12.42 -12.02
C LEU A 373 24.16 13.31 -11.32
N LEU A 374 23.78 13.85 -10.17
CA LEU A 374 24.65 14.69 -9.35
C LEU A 374 25.23 13.89 -8.18
N GLN A 375 26.39 14.32 -7.71
CA GLN A 375 27.05 13.81 -6.51
C GLN A 375 27.65 14.96 -5.71
N ASP A 376 27.34 15.02 -4.42
CA ASP A 376 27.94 15.99 -3.51
C ASP A 376 29.34 15.54 -2.99
N SER A 377 30.01 16.41 -2.23
CA SER A 377 31.30 16.11 -1.60
C SER A 377 31.24 15.02 -0.53
N CYS A 378 30.04 14.69 -0.04
CA CYS A 378 29.79 13.59 0.89
C CYS A 378 29.46 12.27 0.15
N SER A 379 29.56 12.25 -1.18
CA SER A 379 29.21 11.12 -2.06
C SER A 379 27.73 10.77 -2.05
N VAL A 380 26.85 11.69 -1.68
CA VAL A 380 25.40 11.54 -1.82
C VAL A 380 25.02 11.83 -3.26
N ARG A 381 24.22 10.95 -3.86
CA ARG A 381 23.75 11.09 -5.24
C ARG A 381 22.33 11.65 -5.32
N TYR A 382 22.09 12.44 -6.36
CA TYR A 382 20.80 13.09 -6.65
C TYR A 382 20.44 12.93 -8.12
N ARG A 383 19.16 12.78 -8.45
CA ARG A 383 18.67 12.96 -9.82
C ARG A 383 18.16 14.39 -9.97
N LEU A 384 18.71 15.15 -10.91
CA LEU A 384 18.23 16.48 -11.23
C LEU A 384 17.39 16.45 -12.49
N PHE A 385 16.13 16.85 -12.34
CA PHE A 385 15.17 17.06 -13.41
C PHE A 385 15.02 18.56 -13.66
N LEU A 386 15.02 18.97 -14.92
CA LEU A 386 14.75 20.34 -15.34
C LEU A 386 13.54 20.31 -16.26
N GLU A 387 12.48 20.98 -15.87
CA GLU A 387 11.18 20.86 -16.51
C GLU A 387 10.40 22.16 -16.47
N ASN A 388 9.39 22.30 -17.31
CA ASN A 388 8.42 23.38 -17.13
C ASN A 388 7.39 23.06 -16.05
N GLU A 389 6.65 24.09 -15.67
CA GLU A 389 5.55 23.99 -14.71
C GLU A 389 4.53 22.91 -15.06
N GLN A 390 4.16 22.78 -16.34
CA GLN A 390 3.19 21.77 -16.78
C GLN A 390 3.75 20.35 -16.69
N GLN A 391 4.99 20.10 -17.14
CA GLN A 391 5.68 18.82 -16.99
C GLN A 391 5.85 18.44 -15.51
N TYR A 392 6.21 19.41 -14.68
CA TYR A 392 6.32 19.21 -13.24
C TYR A 392 4.97 18.82 -12.63
N LYS A 393 3.90 19.52 -12.98
CA LYS A 393 2.52 19.17 -12.57
C LYS A 393 2.10 17.80 -13.10
N ASP A 394 2.35 17.51 -14.38
CA ASP A 394 2.02 16.23 -15.01
C ASP A 394 2.78 15.07 -14.38
N ARG A 395 4.00 15.24 -13.84
CA ARG A 395 4.66 14.17 -13.05
C ARG A 395 4.05 14.05 -11.66
N ILE A 396 3.90 15.17 -10.96
CA ILE A 396 3.48 15.16 -9.55
C ILE A 396 2.04 14.66 -9.42
N HIS A 397 1.19 15.03 -10.37
CA HIS A 397 -0.23 14.72 -10.37
C HIS A 397 -0.57 13.64 -11.41
N GLY A 398 0.09 13.57 -12.56
CA GLY A 398 -0.32 12.74 -13.70
C GLY A 398 -1.04 13.57 -14.76
N SER A 399 -1.09 13.07 -16.00
CA SER A 399 -1.81 13.72 -17.10
C SER A 399 -3.33 13.86 -16.85
N ILE A 400 -3.83 13.05 -15.91
CA ILE A 400 -5.21 13.07 -15.38
C ILE A 400 -5.58 14.34 -14.61
N TYR A 401 -4.61 15.19 -14.29
CA TYR A 401 -4.85 16.50 -13.68
C TYR A 401 -5.35 17.56 -14.69
N ARG A 402 -5.27 17.30 -16.00
CA ARG A 402 -5.66 18.28 -17.03
C ARG A 402 -7.16 18.58 -17.00
N ARG A 403 -7.50 19.87 -17.09
CA ARG A 403 -8.88 20.39 -17.09
C ARG A 403 -9.70 19.85 -18.28
N LYS A 404 -11.03 19.79 -18.09
CA LYS A 404 -12.11 19.20 -18.91
C LYS A 404 -12.04 19.36 -20.45
N ASP A 405 -11.22 20.24 -21.01
CA ASP A 405 -11.21 20.56 -22.45
C ASP A 405 -10.13 19.80 -23.27
N GLU A 406 -9.19 19.12 -22.62
CA GLU A 406 -8.18 18.31 -23.31
C GLU A 406 -8.49 16.81 -23.15
N ARG A 407 -9.09 16.20 -24.19
CA ARG A 407 -9.23 14.75 -24.26
C ARG A 407 -7.86 14.10 -24.03
N MET A 408 -7.81 13.07 -23.17
CA MET A 408 -6.64 12.20 -23.02
C MET A 408 -6.07 11.90 -24.42
N ARG A 409 -4.83 12.34 -24.69
CA ARG A 409 -4.09 11.72 -25.78
C ARG A 409 -3.93 10.26 -25.37
N ARG A 410 -4.44 9.35 -26.21
CA ARG A 410 -4.14 7.93 -26.06
C ARG A 410 -2.64 7.82 -25.81
N PRO A 411 -2.20 7.16 -24.72
CA PRO A 411 -0.78 7.01 -24.48
C PRO A 411 -0.15 6.38 -25.73
N PRO A 412 1.09 6.75 -26.09
CA PRO A 412 1.80 6.00 -27.11
C PRO A 412 1.73 4.55 -26.67
N VAL A 413 1.23 3.68 -27.56
CA VAL A 413 1.22 2.24 -27.35
C VAL A 413 2.68 1.84 -27.20
N THR A 414 3.16 1.80 -25.96
CA THR A 414 4.36 1.05 -25.65
C THR A 414 3.95 -0.39 -25.91
N ASP A 415 4.48 -0.96 -26.98
CA ASP A 415 4.28 -2.36 -27.31
C ASP A 415 4.47 -3.20 -26.03
N ARG A 416 3.37 -3.85 -25.62
CA ARG A 416 3.26 -4.88 -24.59
C ARG A 416 3.36 -4.42 -23.13
N ALA A 417 2.22 -3.99 -22.60
CA ALA A 417 1.74 -4.54 -21.34
C ALA A 417 0.38 -5.16 -21.61
N ASP A 418 0.37 -6.46 -21.87
CA ASP A 418 -0.85 -7.26 -21.80
C ASP A 418 -1.35 -7.16 -20.34
N PRO A 419 -2.60 -6.72 -20.09
CA PRO A 419 -3.17 -6.65 -18.74
C PRO A 419 -3.12 -8.01 -18.01
N THR A 420 -2.99 -9.11 -18.76
CA THR A 420 -2.83 -10.47 -18.24
C THR A 420 -1.37 -10.95 -18.13
N ALA A 421 -0.37 -10.19 -18.61
CA ALA A 421 1.05 -10.57 -18.52
C ALA A 421 1.58 -10.66 -17.08
N GLY A 422 0.85 -10.13 -16.09
CA GLY A 422 1.15 -10.32 -14.67
C GLY A 422 0.91 -11.74 -14.15
N PHE A 423 0.08 -12.55 -14.83
CA PHE A 423 -0.29 -13.90 -14.38
C PHE A 423 0.68 -15.00 -14.85
N ASP A 424 1.51 -14.73 -15.87
CA ASP A 424 2.44 -15.69 -16.46
C ASP A 424 3.91 -15.38 -16.19
N LYS A 425 4.21 -14.48 -15.24
CA LYS A 425 5.60 -14.28 -14.81
C LYS A 425 6.02 -15.47 -13.94
N GLN A 426 7.10 -16.15 -14.32
CA GLN A 426 7.71 -17.20 -13.50
C GLN A 426 8.76 -16.62 -12.57
N ILE A 427 8.91 -17.21 -11.39
CA ILE A 427 9.95 -16.92 -10.40
C ILE A 427 10.81 -18.17 -10.17
N HIS A 428 12.10 -17.96 -9.94
CA HIS A 428 13.12 -18.97 -9.70
C HIS A 428 13.50 -18.93 -8.23
N VAL A 429 13.29 -20.00 -7.49
CA VAL A 429 13.51 -20.07 -6.05
C VAL A 429 14.53 -21.15 -5.74
N TYR A 430 15.49 -20.87 -4.87
CA TYR A 430 16.57 -21.77 -4.49
C TYR A 430 16.29 -22.39 -3.12
N LEU A 431 16.38 -23.71 -3.01
CA LEU A 431 16.33 -24.41 -1.73
C LEU A 431 17.67 -24.31 -1.00
N ALA A 432 17.66 -24.60 0.31
CA ALA A 432 18.86 -24.56 1.14
C ALA A 432 20.00 -25.49 0.68
N ASP A 433 19.67 -26.56 -0.05
CA ASP A 433 20.62 -27.48 -0.67
C ASP A 433 21.14 -27.02 -2.05
N GLY A 434 20.65 -25.88 -2.54
CA GLY A 434 21.01 -25.29 -3.82
C GLY A 434 20.10 -25.70 -4.99
N THR A 435 19.09 -26.53 -4.77
CA THR A 435 18.13 -26.94 -5.80
C THR A 435 17.31 -25.74 -6.29
N LEU A 436 17.13 -25.60 -7.61
CA LEU A 436 16.34 -24.55 -8.22
C LEU A 436 14.93 -25.05 -8.56
N GLU A 437 13.92 -24.32 -8.08
CA GLU A 437 12.50 -24.55 -8.36
C GLU A 437 11.90 -23.37 -9.12
N VAL A 438 11.04 -23.66 -10.11
CA VAL A 438 10.35 -22.64 -10.90
C VAL A 438 8.87 -22.61 -10.55
N LEU A 439 8.42 -21.47 -10.05
CA LEU A 439 7.06 -21.24 -9.59
C LEU A 439 6.40 -20.09 -10.37
N GLN A 440 5.08 -19.95 -10.27
CA GLN A 440 4.41 -18.75 -10.78
C GLN A 440 4.63 -17.58 -9.82
N ALA A 441 4.78 -16.36 -10.33
CA ALA A 441 4.83 -15.16 -9.51
C ALA A 441 3.54 -15.06 -8.66
N GLY A 442 3.69 -14.72 -7.38
CA GLY A 442 2.58 -14.83 -6.42
C GLY A 442 2.63 -16.08 -5.55
N SER A 443 3.35 -17.13 -5.95
CA SER A 443 3.46 -18.36 -5.15
C SER A 443 4.02 -18.08 -3.75
N THR A 444 3.55 -18.84 -2.76
CA THR A 444 4.00 -18.72 -1.38
C THR A 444 5.05 -19.77 -1.01
N VAL A 445 5.66 -19.62 0.17
CA VAL A 445 6.51 -20.65 0.78
C VAL A 445 5.79 -22.01 0.81
N LEU A 446 4.48 -22.00 1.02
CA LEU A 446 3.66 -23.21 1.04
C LEU A 446 3.53 -23.85 -0.35
N ASP A 447 3.33 -23.05 -1.40
CA ASP A 447 3.34 -23.55 -2.79
C ASP A 447 4.68 -24.23 -3.13
N LEU A 448 5.80 -23.65 -2.68
CA LEU A 448 7.12 -24.26 -2.81
C LEU A 448 7.21 -25.58 -2.03
N ALA A 449 6.70 -25.64 -0.81
CA ALA A 449 6.71 -26.85 0.00
C ALA A 449 6.00 -28.02 -0.71
N PHE A 450 4.80 -27.77 -1.25
CA PHE A 450 4.05 -28.74 -2.04
C PHE A 450 4.71 -29.05 -3.39
N ARG A 451 5.45 -28.10 -3.97
CA ARG A 451 6.23 -28.35 -5.19
C ARG A 451 7.37 -29.33 -4.94
N ILE A 452 8.05 -29.22 -3.80
CA ILE A 452 9.12 -30.16 -3.41
C ILE A 452 8.55 -31.56 -3.22
N HIS A 453 7.52 -31.69 -2.39
CA HIS A 453 6.83 -32.95 -2.13
C HIS A 453 5.51 -32.72 -1.39
N GLU A 454 4.53 -33.60 -1.60
CA GLU A 454 3.23 -33.58 -0.88
C GLU A 454 3.42 -33.62 0.64
N ASP A 455 4.23 -34.56 1.16
CA ASP A 455 4.51 -34.65 2.61
C ASP A 455 5.28 -33.44 3.16
N VAL A 456 6.22 -32.89 2.38
CA VAL A 456 6.96 -31.68 2.79
C VAL A 456 6.00 -30.52 2.96
N GLY A 457 5.06 -30.37 2.00
CA GLY A 457 3.94 -29.45 2.07
C GLY A 457 3.09 -29.67 3.31
N LEU A 458 2.49 -30.85 3.45
CA LEU A 458 1.56 -31.19 4.53
C LEU A 458 2.19 -31.08 5.93
N CYS A 459 3.49 -31.34 6.09
CA CYS A 459 4.20 -31.26 7.37
C CYS A 459 4.95 -29.94 7.60
N ALA A 460 4.87 -28.98 6.69
CA ALA A 460 5.56 -27.70 6.84
C ALA A 460 5.12 -26.94 8.11
N LYS A 461 6.07 -26.29 8.79
CA LYS A 461 5.83 -25.49 10.01
C LYS A 461 6.05 -24.00 9.78
N HIS A 462 7.23 -23.65 9.29
CA HIS A 462 7.66 -22.30 8.95
C HIS A 462 8.83 -22.39 7.97
N ALA A 463 9.29 -21.26 7.44
CA ALA A 463 10.51 -21.24 6.65
C ALA A 463 11.46 -20.13 7.11
N PHE A 464 12.70 -20.22 6.65
CA PHE A 464 13.65 -19.13 6.70
C PHE A 464 13.94 -18.70 5.28
N LEU A 465 13.87 -17.40 5.04
CA LEU A 465 14.24 -16.81 3.76
C LEU A 465 15.63 -16.22 3.87
N ASN A 466 16.41 -16.36 2.81
CA ASN A 466 17.47 -15.41 2.51
C ASN A 466 18.59 -15.36 3.58
N GLY A 467 18.81 -16.48 4.27
CA GLY A 467 19.80 -16.59 5.35
C GLY A 467 19.44 -15.82 6.63
N ASN A 468 18.19 -15.34 6.75
CA ASN A 468 17.69 -14.71 7.96
C ASN A 468 17.35 -15.78 9.01
N ASP A 469 17.71 -15.53 10.27
CA ASP A 469 17.39 -16.38 11.43
C ASP A 469 15.98 -16.11 12.00
N SER A 470 15.25 -15.14 11.45
CA SER A 470 13.85 -14.88 11.80
C SER A 470 12.94 -15.79 10.97
N PRO A 471 12.13 -16.66 11.61
CA PRO A 471 11.22 -17.54 10.89
C PRO A 471 10.09 -16.72 10.24
N VAL A 472 9.79 -17.04 8.98
CA VAL A 472 8.66 -16.47 8.25
C VAL A 472 7.50 -17.47 8.18
N PRO A 473 6.24 -16.99 8.15
CA PRO A 473 5.09 -17.86 8.00
C PRO A 473 5.03 -18.51 6.61
N LEU A 474 4.37 -19.66 6.51
CA LEU A 474 4.25 -20.43 5.26
C LEU A 474 3.47 -19.73 4.15
N HIS A 475 2.62 -18.76 4.51
CA HIS A 475 1.88 -17.97 3.54
C HIS A 475 2.72 -16.84 2.92
N THR A 476 3.98 -16.64 3.32
CA THR A 476 4.83 -15.57 2.79
C THR A 476 4.99 -15.71 1.27
N ARG A 477 4.69 -14.64 0.52
CA ARG A 477 4.87 -14.57 -0.94
C ARG A 477 6.36 -14.63 -1.30
N LEU A 478 6.71 -15.52 -2.22
CA LEU A 478 8.06 -15.70 -2.73
C LEU A 478 8.32 -14.77 -3.91
N ASN A 479 9.58 -14.37 -4.04
CA ASN A 479 10.10 -13.53 -5.10
C ASN A 479 11.12 -14.31 -5.91
N ASP A 480 11.40 -13.83 -7.12
CA ASP A 480 12.47 -14.36 -7.94
C ASP A 480 13.80 -14.29 -7.16
N GLY A 481 14.61 -15.35 -7.27
CA GLY A 481 15.87 -15.53 -6.58
C GLY A 481 15.81 -15.81 -5.06
N ASP A 482 14.63 -16.01 -4.45
CA ASP A 482 14.53 -16.32 -3.00
C ASP A 482 15.27 -17.61 -2.62
N LYS A 483 16.05 -17.56 -1.52
CA LYS A 483 16.68 -18.73 -0.91
C LYS A 483 15.82 -19.20 0.25
N VAL A 484 15.22 -20.39 0.14
CA VAL A 484 14.21 -20.86 1.08
C VAL A 484 14.69 -22.11 1.80
N ARG A 485 14.66 -22.07 3.12
CA ARG A 485 14.84 -23.24 4.00
C ARG A 485 13.53 -23.54 4.69
N ILE A 486 12.81 -24.55 4.21
CA ILE A 486 11.54 -24.98 4.80
C ILE A 486 11.82 -25.88 5.99
N ILE A 487 11.17 -25.59 7.12
CA ILE A 487 11.20 -26.44 8.31
C ILE A 487 9.96 -27.31 8.29
N THR A 488 10.19 -28.61 8.18
CA THR A 488 9.16 -29.64 8.09
C THR A 488 9.57 -30.83 8.93
N GLU A 489 8.59 -31.56 9.45
CA GLU A 489 8.79 -32.84 10.16
C GLU A 489 8.53 -34.05 9.26
N ALA A 490 8.47 -33.84 7.94
CA ALA A 490 8.31 -34.93 6.99
C ALA A 490 9.53 -35.87 7.03
N ASP A 491 9.29 -37.11 7.45
CA ASP A 491 10.19 -38.23 7.32
C ASP A 491 9.97 -38.90 5.96
N LYS A 492 11.04 -39.01 5.17
CA LYS A 492 11.00 -39.62 3.84
C LYS A 492 11.04 -41.15 3.90
N ASP A 493 11.65 -41.71 4.94
CA ASP A 493 11.85 -43.15 5.09
C ASP A 493 10.65 -43.79 5.81
N HIS A 494 9.95 -43.02 6.66
CA HIS A 494 8.78 -43.45 7.43
C HIS A 494 7.60 -42.47 7.34
N PRO A 495 7.00 -42.28 6.16
CA PRO A 495 5.93 -41.30 5.95
C PRO A 495 4.67 -41.57 6.79
N GLU A 496 4.48 -42.81 7.27
CA GLU A 496 3.40 -43.18 8.19
C GLU A 496 3.49 -42.50 9.57
N ASN A 497 4.67 -42.01 9.95
CA ASN A 497 4.90 -41.33 11.24
C ASN A 497 4.83 -39.81 11.12
N ASN A 498 4.52 -39.29 9.92
CA ASN A 498 4.49 -37.85 9.66
C ASN A 498 3.40 -37.14 10.45
N HIS A 499 3.79 -36.10 11.17
CA HIS A 499 2.83 -35.18 11.80
C HIS A 499 2.41 -34.10 10.80
N PHE A 500 1.23 -34.28 10.20
CA PHE A 500 0.67 -33.32 9.24
C PHE A 500 0.13 -32.07 9.96
N ASN A 501 0.47 -30.89 9.44
CA ASN A 501 0.09 -29.57 9.96
C ASN A 501 -0.94 -28.85 9.05
N ALA A 502 -1.39 -29.49 7.97
CA ALA A 502 -2.26 -28.89 6.98
C ALA A 502 -3.63 -28.51 7.56
N THR A 503 -4.09 -27.30 7.24
CA THR A 503 -5.37 -26.76 7.72
C THR A 503 -6.23 -26.29 6.55
N ILE A 504 -7.54 -26.13 6.76
CA ILE A 504 -8.45 -25.60 5.73
C ILE A 504 -8.03 -24.21 5.22
N ARG A 505 -7.36 -23.41 6.06
CA ARG A 505 -6.88 -22.08 5.70
C ARG A 505 -5.71 -22.09 4.72
N TRP A 506 -4.98 -23.21 4.61
CA TRP A 506 -3.90 -23.31 3.64
C TRP A 506 -4.38 -23.17 2.21
N VAL A 507 -5.63 -23.54 1.92
CA VAL A 507 -6.29 -23.29 0.62
C VAL A 507 -6.37 -21.80 0.29
N GLU A 508 -6.37 -20.91 1.29
CA GLU A 508 -6.35 -19.45 1.10
C GLU A 508 -4.95 -18.91 0.76
N TYR A 509 -3.90 -19.70 0.94
CA TYR A 509 -2.50 -19.27 0.82
C TYR A 509 -1.75 -19.94 -0.33
N VAL A 510 -2.30 -21.03 -0.88
CA VAL A 510 -1.70 -21.72 -2.02
C VAL A 510 -2.32 -21.23 -3.32
N HIS A 511 -1.46 -20.95 -4.29
CA HIS A 511 -1.87 -20.56 -5.64
C HIS A 511 -1.78 -21.74 -6.62
N SER A 512 -0.98 -22.76 -6.31
CA SER A 512 -0.83 -23.96 -7.14
C SER A 512 -2.04 -24.90 -7.06
N ARG A 513 -2.58 -25.27 -8.23
CA ARG A 513 -3.67 -26.25 -8.33
C ARG A 513 -3.32 -27.60 -7.70
N ASP A 514 -2.05 -28.01 -7.77
CA ASP A 514 -1.60 -29.28 -7.22
C ASP A 514 -1.53 -29.23 -5.70
N ALA A 515 -1.09 -28.09 -5.13
CA ALA A 515 -1.13 -27.85 -3.69
C ALA A 515 -2.57 -27.84 -3.17
N ILE A 516 -3.48 -27.13 -3.86
CA ILE A 516 -4.92 -27.11 -3.52
C ILE A 516 -5.47 -28.53 -3.52
N ARG A 517 -5.23 -29.31 -4.59
CA ARG A 517 -5.71 -30.70 -4.69
C ARG A 517 -5.15 -31.59 -3.58
N SER A 518 -3.87 -31.45 -3.26
CA SER A 518 -3.22 -32.22 -2.19
C SER A 518 -3.82 -31.89 -0.82
N ILE A 519 -3.98 -30.59 -0.51
CA ILE A 519 -4.63 -30.13 0.72
C ILE A 519 -6.07 -30.62 0.78
N SER A 520 -6.86 -30.45 -0.30
CA SER A 520 -8.24 -30.92 -0.36
C SER A 520 -8.33 -32.43 -0.11
N ARG A 521 -7.50 -33.23 -0.79
CA ARG A 521 -7.48 -34.69 -0.62
C ARG A 521 -7.08 -35.10 0.80
N TYR A 522 -6.09 -34.43 1.38
CA TYR A 522 -5.69 -34.66 2.76
C TYR A 522 -6.84 -34.34 3.72
N LEU A 523 -7.44 -33.16 3.58
CA LEU A 523 -8.55 -32.72 4.42
C LEU A 523 -9.75 -33.65 4.25
N GLU A 524 -10.09 -34.09 3.03
CA GLU A 524 -11.16 -35.04 2.74
C GLU A 524 -10.93 -36.43 3.35
N LYS A 525 -9.69 -36.94 3.28
CA LYS A 525 -9.33 -38.23 3.87
C LYS A 525 -9.33 -38.19 5.40
N HIS A 526 -9.05 -37.03 5.98
CA HIS A 526 -8.99 -36.80 7.42
C HIS A 526 -10.21 -35.99 7.89
N MET A 527 -11.29 -35.92 7.11
CA MET A 527 -12.43 -35.02 7.35
C MET A 527 -13.14 -35.28 8.68
N GLU A 528 -13.09 -36.50 9.22
CA GLU A 528 -13.65 -36.83 10.54
C GLU A 528 -12.77 -36.33 11.71
N ASP A 529 -11.45 -36.20 11.53
CA ASP A 529 -10.51 -35.76 12.58
C ASP A 529 -10.06 -34.29 12.41
N ALA A 530 -9.87 -33.82 11.18
CA ALA A 530 -9.35 -32.50 10.84
C ALA A 530 -10.41 -31.38 10.93
N TRP A 531 -11.70 -31.71 10.78
CA TRP A 531 -12.79 -30.76 11.00
C TRP A 531 -13.31 -30.80 12.43
N THR A 532 -12.87 -31.71 13.29
CA THR A 532 -13.43 -31.79 14.65
C THR A 532 -12.73 -30.90 15.64
N LYS A 533 -11.49 -30.41 15.42
CA LYS A 533 -10.79 -29.55 16.38
C LYS A 533 -9.92 -28.46 15.75
N ILE A 534 -9.96 -27.27 16.31
CA ILE A 534 -9.06 -26.14 16.07
C ILE A 534 -8.16 -25.93 17.29
N ARG A 535 -6.92 -25.47 17.07
CA ARG A 535 -6.02 -25.02 18.14
C ARG A 535 -6.29 -23.55 18.44
N VAL A 536 -6.33 -23.17 19.72
CA VAL A 536 -6.45 -21.79 20.19
C VAL A 536 -5.51 -21.56 21.37
N PHE A 537 -5.04 -20.34 21.58
CA PHE A 537 -4.15 -19.98 22.68
C PHE A 537 -4.91 -19.24 23.77
N GLY A 538 -4.79 -19.65 25.03
CA GLY A 538 -5.33 -18.87 26.14
C GLY A 538 -4.53 -17.61 26.41
N GLY A 539 -5.07 -16.71 27.23
CA GLY A 539 -4.34 -15.53 27.70
C GLY A 539 -3.07 -15.82 28.51
N ASP A 540 -2.90 -17.08 28.93
CA ASP A 540 -1.71 -17.66 29.53
C ASP A 540 -0.65 -18.13 28.51
N GLY A 541 -0.94 -18.04 27.21
CA GLY A 541 -0.08 -18.53 26.13
C GLY A 541 -0.15 -20.04 25.90
N VAL A 542 -1.01 -20.77 26.61
CA VAL A 542 -1.13 -22.22 26.49
C VAL A 542 -2.06 -22.58 25.33
N ALA A 543 -1.56 -23.40 24.40
CA ALA A 543 -2.34 -23.95 23.29
C ALA A 543 -3.34 -25.00 23.81
N ARG A 544 -4.58 -24.91 23.34
CA ARG A 544 -5.68 -25.81 23.66
C ARG A 544 -6.44 -26.16 22.39
N GLU A 545 -6.94 -27.39 22.32
CA GLU A 545 -7.75 -27.85 21.20
C GLU A 545 -9.23 -27.77 21.57
N ILE A 546 -10.05 -27.17 20.71
CA ILE A 546 -11.50 -27.05 20.86
C ILE A 546 -12.20 -27.40 19.55
N GLN A 547 -13.47 -27.80 19.61
CA GLN A 547 -14.20 -28.20 18.43
C GLN A 547 -14.29 -27.10 17.35
N THR A 548 -14.12 -27.42 16.07
CA THR A 548 -14.31 -26.45 14.98
C THR A 548 -15.74 -25.91 15.00
N GLY A 549 -15.89 -24.59 14.85
CA GLY A 549 -17.19 -23.93 14.99
C GLY A 549 -17.59 -23.65 16.45
N ALA A 550 -16.76 -24.00 17.43
CA ALA A 550 -16.95 -23.60 18.82
C ALA A 550 -16.87 -22.08 18.96
N THR A 551 -17.68 -21.56 19.87
CA THR A 551 -17.71 -20.14 20.19
C THR A 551 -16.71 -19.78 21.29
N VAL A 552 -16.44 -18.48 21.48
CA VAL A 552 -15.70 -17.99 22.65
C VAL A 552 -16.34 -18.42 23.97
N LEU A 553 -17.66 -18.59 23.99
CA LEU A 553 -18.39 -19.09 25.16
C LEU A 553 -18.13 -20.59 25.39
N ASP A 554 -18.09 -21.39 24.33
CA ASP A 554 -17.67 -22.80 24.42
C ASP A 554 -16.25 -22.93 25.00
N TYR A 555 -15.34 -22.06 24.60
CA TYR A 555 -13.98 -22.00 25.15
C TYR A 555 -13.95 -21.58 26.62
N ALA A 556 -14.78 -20.63 27.03
CA ALA A 556 -14.91 -20.23 28.43
C ALA A 556 -15.36 -21.41 29.33
N PHE A 557 -16.33 -22.21 28.85
CA PHE A 557 -16.78 -23.42 29.57
C PHE A 557 -15.72 -24.51 29.59
N MET A 558 -14.92 -24.64 28.53
CA MET A 558 -13.78 -25.57 28.49
C MET A 558 -12.69 -25.20 29.50
N LEU A 559 -12.45 -23.90 29.75
CA LEU A 559 -11.48 -23.47 30.78
C LEU A 559 -11.95 -23.85 32.19
N SER A 560 -13.21 -23.52 32.52
CA SER A 560 -13.89 -24.05 33.70
C SER A 560 -15.38 -23.70 33.67
N ALA A 561 -16.21 -24.49 34.36
CA ALA A 561 -17.64 -24.16 34.53
C ALA A 561 -17.86 -22.77 35.14
N ARG A 562 -17.02 -22.37 36.11
CA ARG A 562 -17.10 -21.05 36.76
C ARG A 562 -16.77 -19.91 35.78
N THR A 563 -15.79 -20.11 34.91
CA THR A 563 -15.40 -19.13 33.89
C THR A 563 -16.51 -18.94 32.87
N GLY A 564 -17.11 -20.03 32.40
CA GLY A 564 -18.26 -19.99 31.49
C GLY A 564 -19.48 -19.32 32.11
N LEU A 565 -19.88 -19.68 33.34
CA LEU A 565 -21.07 -19.13 34.02
C LEU A 565 -20.97 -17.63 34.38
N ARG A 566 -19.74 -17.09 34.40
CA ARG A 566 -19.44 -15.68 34.68
C ARG A 566 -19.03 -14.92 33.42
N PHE A 567 -19.18 -15.50 32.23
CA PHE A 567 -18.70 -14.90 31.00
C PHE A 567 -19.34 -13.51 30.77
N ARG A 568 -18.52 -12.48 30.62
CA ARG A 568 -18.95 -11.12 30.27
C ARG A 568 -18.72 -10.83 28.80
N ALA A 569 -17.50 -11.09 28.35
CA ALA A 569 -17.04 -10.89 26.98
C ALA A 569 -15.75 -11.70 26.75
N ALA A 570 -15.27 -11.75 25.52
CA ALA A 570 -13.92 -12.23 25.21
C ALA A 570 -13.12 -11.17 24.45
N ARG A 571 -11.80 -11.30 24.40
CA ARG A 571 -10.95 -10.63 23.40
C ARG A 571 -10.22 -11.70 22.61
N ILE A 572 -10.15 -11.53 21.30
CA ILE A 572 -9.48 -12.46 20.40
C ILE A 572 -8.31 -11.70 19.76
N ASN A 573 -7.10 -12.20 19.90
CA ASN A 573 -5.88 -11.55 19.43
C ASN A 573 -5.79 -10.12 20.01
N GLN A 574 -5.62 -9.11 19.17
CA GLN A 574 -5.62 -7.69 19.56
C GLN A 574 -6.99 -7.03 19.33
N SER A 575 -8.06 -7.81 19.14
CA SER A 575 -9.40 -7.26 18.90
C SER A 575 -9.97 -6.58 20.14
N GLY A 576 -10.95 -5.70 19.91
CA GLY A 576 -11.88 -5.24 20.95
C GLY A 576 -12.68 -6.39 21.57
N GLU A 577 -13.50 -6.06 22.57
CA GLU A 577 -14.37 -7.04 23.24
C GLU A 577 -15.41 -7.62 22.27
N VAL A 578 -15.49 -8.95 22.22
CA VAL A 578 -16.42 -9.70 21.36
C VAL A 578 -17.46 -10.45 22.20
N GLY A 579 -18.63 -10.63 21.59
CA GLY A 579 -19.78 -11.31 22.20
C GLY A 579 -19.65 -12.83 22.26
N PRO A 580 -20.48 -13.51 23.07
CA PRO A 580 -20.42 -14.96 23.31
C PRO A 580 -20.60 -15.82 22.06
N GLU A 581 -21.26 -15.32 21.01
CA GLU A 581 -21.55 -16.00 19.75
C GLU A 581 -20.39 -16.04 18.76
N THR A 582 -19.31 -15.34 19.06
CA THR A 582 -18.15 -15.25 18.18
C THR A 582 -17.51 -16.62 18.03
N ILE A 583 -17.42 -17.10 16.78
CA ILE A 583 -16.82 -18.39 16.44
C ILE A 583 -15.30 -18.26 16.48
N LEU A 584 -14.65 -19.22 17.15
CA LEU A 584 -13.20 -19.29 17.24
C LEU A 584 -12.58 -19.84 15.96
N SER A 585 -11.43 -19.28 15.61
CA SER A 585 -10.59 -19.70 14.49
C SER A 585 -9.27 -20.29 15.00
N TYR A 586 -8.56 -21.00 14.12
CA TYR A 586 -7.27 -21.61 14.45
C TYR A 586 -6.23 -20.54 14.83
N ASP A 587 -5.45 -20.82 15.87
CA ASP A 587 -4.43 -19.99 16.52
C ASP A 587 -4.92 -18.67 17.14
N ASP A 588 -6.23 -18.53 17.33
CA ASP A 588 -6.79 -17.37 18.05
C ASP A 588 -6.25 -17.30 19.48
N LYS A 589 -5.75 -16.12 19.87
CA LYS A 589 -5.40 -15.81 21.26
C LYS A 589 -6.63 -15.31 22.00
N VAL A 590 -7.23 -16.17 22.82
CA VAL A 590 -8.52 -15.93 23.47
C VAL A 590 -8.33 -15.53 24.93
N TYR A 591 -8.77 -14.32 25.27
CA TYR A 591 -8.82 -13.79 26.63
C TYR A 591 -10.28 -13.72 27.08
N ILE A 592 -10.67 -14.54 28.05
CA ILE A 592 -12.03 -14.50 28.61
C ILE A 592 -12.11 -13.46 29.71
N LEU A 593 -13.10 -12.57 29.61
CA LEU A 593 -13.42 -11.55 30.61
C LEU A 593 -14.64 -12.02 31.38
N THR A 594 -14.53 -12.11 32.71
CA THR A 594 -15.60 -12.61 33.59
C THR A 594 -16.11 -11.56 34.56
N ASP A 595 -17.39 -11.63 34.93
CA ASP A 595 -18.00 -10.85 36.00
C ASP A 595 -17.77 -11.48 37.40
N GLU A 596 -18.03 -10.70 38.46
CA GLU A 596 -17.93 -11.18 39.85
C GLU A 596 -19.03 -12.20 40.19
N LYS A 597 -20.22 -12.02 39.62
CA LYS A 597 -21.39 -12.89 39.79
C LYS A 597 -21.66 -13.70 38.52
N GLU A 598 -22.31 -14.84 38.70
CA GLU A 598 -22.80 -15.63 37.56
C GLU A 598 -23.91 -14.86 36.84
N ASN A 599 -23.78 -14.77 35.52
CA ASN A 599 -24.65 -13.98 34.65
C ASN A 599 -25.20 -14.83 33.48
N ALA A 600 -25.04 -16.16 33.55
CA ALA A 600 -25.53 -17.09 32.54
C ALA A 600 -27.03 -16.93 32.27
N CYS A 601 -27.41 -16.85 31.00
CA CYS A 601 -28.79 -16.69 30.56
C CYS A 601 -29.24 -17.81 29.61
N PHE A 602 -30.56 -18.04 29.53
CA PHE A 602 -31.11 -19.18 28.78
C PHE A 602 -30.77 -19.15 27.28
N ASN A 603 -30.57 -17.95 26.71
CA ASN A 603 -30.18 -17.78 25.30
C ASN A 603 -28.81 -18.41 24.99
N TRP A 604 -27.94 -18.57 25.99
CA TRP A 604 -26.63 -19.19 25.79
C TRP A 604 -26.69 -20.65 25.37
N LEU A 605 -27.77 -21.38 25.70
CA LEU A 605 -28.01 -22.74 25.19
C LEU A 605 -28.10 -22.81 23.66
N ARG A 606 -28.52 -21.70 23.01
CA ARG A 606 -28.58 -21.57 21.55
C ARG A 606 -27.25 -21.13 20.93
N ILE A 607 -26.35 -20.59 21.75
CA ILE A 607 -25.05 -20.06 21.34
C ILE A 607 -23.98 -21.16 21.42
N VAL A 608 -23.94 -21.90 22.54
CA VAL A 608 -22.95 -22.95 22.76
C VAL A 608 -23.12 -24.10 21.77
N ARG A 609 -22.01 -24.47 21.14
CA ARG A 609 -21.96 -25.51 20.10
C ARG A 609 -21.47 -26.83 20.65
N THR A 610 -20.61 -26.81 21.66
CA THR A 610 -20.00 -27.99 22.27
C THR A 610 -20.95 -28.71 23.23
N ARG A 611 -20.86 -30.05 23.26
CA ARG A 611 -21.66 -30.89 24.17
C ARG A 611 -21.39 -30.55 25.64
N HIS A 612 -20.12 -30.37 26.01
CA HIS A 612 -19.71 -30.05 27.37
C HIS A 612 -20.34 -28.75 27.88
N ALA A 613 -20.25 -27.66 27.12
CA ALA A 613 -20.83 -26.38 27.52
C ALA A 613 -22.36 -26.45 27.67
N ARG A 614 -23.03 -27.23 26.80
CA ARG A 614 -24.48 -27.45 26.87
C ARG A 614 -24.90 -28.23 28.13
N GLU A 615 -24.16 -29.27 28.49
CA GLU A 615 -24.41 -30.06 29.70
C GLU A 615 -24.22 -29.23 30.98
N VAL A 616 -23.16 -28.41 31.04
CA VAL A 616 -22.90 -27.51 32.19
C VAL A 616 -24.02 -26.48 32.34
N LEU A 617 -24.46 -25.83 31.26
CA LEU A 617 -25.56 -24.87 31.28
C LEU A 617 -26.90 -25.51 31.64
N ALA A 618 -27.21 -26.69 31.10
CA ALA A 618 -28.45 -27.40 31.41
C ALA A 618 -28.52 -27.75 32.91
N SER A 619 -27.45 -28.32 33.47
CA SER A 619 -27.38 -28.64 34.90
C SER A 619 -27.48 -27.40 35.79
N TYR A 620 -26.89 -26.28 35.36
CA TYR A 620 -27.01 -25.00 36.07
C TYR A 620 -28.45 -24.50 36.15
N PHE A 621 -29.18 -24.50 35.02
CA PHE A 621 -30.57 -24.05 35.00
C PHE A 621 -31.52 -25.03 35.68
N GLU A 622 -31.26 -26.34 35.64
CA GLU A 622 -32.05 -27.32 36.39
C GLU A 622 -31.97 -27.09 37.89
N LYS A 623 -30.76 -26.84 38.44
CA LYS A 623 -30.58 -26.53 39.87
C LYS A 623 -31.27 -25.23 40.26
N LYS A 624 -31.11 -24.18 39.46
CA LYS A 624 -31.74 -22.88 39.69
C LYS A 624 -33.27 -22.88 39.53
N TYR A 625 -33.82 -23.89 38.86
CA TYR A 625 -35.27 -24.08 38.75
C TYR A 625 -35.84 -24.89 39.93
N GLN A 626 -35.00 -25.67 40.62
CA GLN A 626 -35.36 -26.43 41.82
C GLN A 626 -35.18 -25.63 43.11
N GLU A 627 -34.29 -24.64 43.11
CA GLU A 627 -34.16 -23.58 44.13
C GLU A 627 -35.24 -22.51 43.98
#